data_AF-A0A3N5GFE6-F1
#
_entry.id   AF-A0A3N5GFE6-F1
#
_cell.length_a   1.000
_cell.length_b   1.000
_cell.length_c   1.000
_cell.angle_alpha   90.00
_cell.angle_beta   90.00
_cell.angle_gamma   90.00
#
_symmetry.space_group_name_H-M   'P 1'
#
loop_
_entity.id
_entity.type
_entity.pdbx_description
1 polymer ?
#
loop_
_entity_poly.entity_id
_entity_poly.type
_entity_poly.pdbx_seq_one_letter_code
_entity_poly.pdbx_strand_id
1 'polypeptide(L)'
;MIRGMLGKSGCGTGLLVLGLGICALGLSAAAQSTQTLTDDDQVTFRIIIVSSAERAEQLAVRGRQGEDFATLARAESLDPSAARGGLIGPIALSELRAELRDALRNLPPGEVRGVLTVPTGFALVQRVEADPVASARGAEFLTLSAVAGVKATISVDGLTDVQTAVVSLEKPADWDQDPRLICQIRQQAIDKYKMSLSRALAQESEKRSADVTLFDIIDGHASLANLHAYTGDLGLAVKEYEEAHRLALVHHPRTVPDHEQALGIAYVHKAAMENGLYTEPGDRCLLSLQSAAPLAKTDDFLAGERRLLSLL
;
A
#
# COMPACT_ATOMS: atom_id res chain seq x y z
N MET A 1 34.17 -65.06 30.29
CA MET A 1 32.91 -65.80 30.47
C MET A 1 32.18 -65.83 29.14
N ILE A 2 32.15 -67.02 28.50
CA ILE A 2 31.09 -67.63 27.66
C ILE A 2 30.35 -66.65 26.70
N ARG A 3 30.58 -66.58 25.38
CA ARG A 3 30.60 -67.57 24.26
C ARG A 3 29.26 -68.30 24.04
N GLY A 4 28.58 -67.97 22.95
CA GLY A 4 27.66 -68.88 22.22
C GLY A 4 26.43 -68.18 21.66
N MET A 5 25.82 -68.54 20.52
CA MET A 5 26.03 -69.54 19.47
C MET A 5 25.03 -69.11 18.36
N LEU A 6 25.46 -68.73 17.15
CA LEU A 6 25.46 -69.54 15.91
C LEU A 6 24.56 -70.81 15.88
N GLY A 7 23.74 -70.91 14.82
CA GLY A 7 23.29 -72.17 14.21
C GLY A 7 21.78 -72.22 13.95
N LYS A 8 21.32 -71.89 12.73
CA LYS A 8 21.16 -72.76 11.53
C LYS A 8 19.95 -73.71 11.55
N SER A 9 19.08 -73.46 10.57
CA SER A 9 18.53 -74.41 9.58
C SER A 9 17.69 -75.60 10.06
N GLY A 10 16.41 -75.58 9.68
CA GLY A 10 15.54 -76.75 9.62
C GLY A 10 14.48 -76.57 8.52
N CYS A 11 14.65 -77.29 7.42
CA CYS A 11 13.71 -77.45 6.32
C CYS A 11 12.53 -78.33 6.78
N GLY A 12 11.31 -77.98 6.39
CA GLY A 12 10.10 -78.75 6.73
C GLY A 12 8.92 -78.38 5.86
N THR A 13 8.79 -79.09 4.75
CA THR A 13 7.65 -79.15 3.82
C THR A 13 6.30 -79.36 4.52
N GLY A 14 5.24 -78.70 4.04
CA GLY A 14 3.89 -79.26 4.18
C GLY A 14 2.73 -78.27 4.17
N LEU A 15 1.93 -78.40 3.10
CA LEU A 15 0.47 -78.27 3.07
C LEU A 15 -0.18 -76.88 2.95
N LEU A 16 -0.65 -76.64 1.72
CA LEU A 16 -1.79 -75.81 1.34
C LEU A 16 -2.99 -76.00 2.28
N VAL A 17 -3.54 -74.91 2.80
CA VAL A 17 -4.95 -74.81 3.21
C VAL A 17 -5.49 -73.46 2.71
N LEU A 18 -6.49 -73.55 1.83
CA LEU A 18 -7.35 -72.44 1.41
C LEU A 18 -8.07 -71.85 2.63
N GLY A 19 -8.06 -70.52 2.78
CA GLY A 19 -8.89 -69.80 3.74
C GLY A 19 -9.35 -68.47 3.16
N LEU A 20 -10.64 -68.38 2.82
CA LEU A 20 -11.32 -67.16 2.41
C LEU A 20 -11.13 -66.03 3.45
N GLY A 21 -10.59 -64.90 3.02
CA GLY A 21 -10.41 -63.68 3.81
C GLY A 21 -11.22 -62.52 3.24
N ILE A 22 -12.42 -62.38 3.80
CA ILE A 22 -13.39 -61.26 3.77
C ILE A 22 -12.81 -59.90 3.35
N CYS A 23 -13.35 -59.35 2.25
CA CYS A 23 -13.26 -57.93 1.88
C CYS A 23 -13.94 -57.05 2.96
N ALA A 24 -13.15 -56.48 3.86
CA ALA A 24 -13.58 -55.34 4.68
C ALA A 24 -13.09 -54.05 4.01
N LEU A 25 -13.97 -53.44 3.21
CA LEU A 25 -13.80 -52.06 2.72
C LEU A 25 -13.86 -51.12 3.93
N GLY A 26 -12.69 -50.73 4.44
CA GLY A 26 -12.57 -49.64 5.38
C GLY A 26 -12.84 -48.32 4.66
N LEU A 27 -14.08 -47.82 4.74
CA LEU A 27 -14.38 -46.41 4.49
C LEU A 27 -13.68 -45.59 5.58
N SER A 28 -12.49 -45.07 5.27
CA SER A 28 -11.87 -44.04 6.09
C SER A 28 -12.54 -42.71 5.73
N ALA A 29 -13.51 -42.30 6.53
CA ALA A 29 -13.97 -40.92 6.55
C ALA A 29 -12.81 -40.05 7.05
N ALA A 30 -12.17 -39.31 6.15
CA ALA A 30 -11.19 -38.29 6.52
C ALA A 30 -11.93 -37.15 7.25
N ALA A 31 -12.00 -37.25 8.57
CA ALA A 31 -12.32 -36.13 9.42
C ALA A 31 -11.14 -35.14 9.35
N GLN A 32 -11.22 -34.15 8.47
CA GLN A 32 -10.31 -33.02 8.50
C GLN A 32 -10.59 -32.24 9.79
N SER A 33 -9.71 -32.41 10.77
CA SER A 33 -9.75 -31.67 12.02
C SER A 33 -9.60 -30.18 11.71
N THR A 34 -10.65 -29.41 11.93
CA THR A 34 -10.56 -27.95 12.04
C THR A 34 -9.82 -27.64 13.34
N GLN A 35 -8.48 -27.62 13.30
CA GLN A 35 -7.68 -27.16 14.42
C GLN A 35 -7.87 -25.64 14.56
N THR A 36 -8.54 -25.24 15.64
CA THR A 36 -8.59 -23.84 16.07
C THR A 36 -7.21 -23.41 16.52
N LEU A 37 -6.72 -22.32 15.94
CA LEU A 37 -5.40 -21.77 16.28
C LEU A 37 -5.46 -20.99 17.61
N THR A 38 -4.37 -21.10 18.36
CA THR A 38 -4.09 -20.35 19.59
C THR A 38 -3.30 -19.08 19.29
N ASP A 39 -3.20 -18.17 20.26
CA ASP A 39 -2.57 -16.85 20.05
C ASP A 39 -1.06 -16.92 19.73
N ASP A 40 -0.38 -18.00 20.12
CA ASP A 40 1.05 -18.20 19.86
C ASP A 40 1.31 -18.93 18.53
N ASP A 41 0.26 -19.45 17.88
CA ASP A 41 0.40 -20.16 16.61
C ASP A 41 0.78 -19.19 15.49
N GLN A 42 1.76 -19.63 14.70
CA GLN A 42 2.26 -18.90 13.54
C GLN A 42 1.32 -19.12 12.35
N VAL A 43 0.90 -18.03 11.73
CA VAL A 43 0.07 -18.03 10.53
C VAL A 43 0.80 -17.38 9.36
N THR A 44 0.62 -17.98 8.18
CA THR A 44 0.95 -17.36 6.90
C THR A 44 -0.37 -17.13 6.16
N PHE A 45 -0.57 -15.93 5.65
CA PHE A 45 -1.80 -15.56 4.95
C PHE A 45 -1.52 -14.55 3.85
N ARG A 46 -2.48 -14.34 2.96
CA ARG A 46 -2.50 -13.24 2.01
C ARG A 46 -3.54 -12.22 2.42
N ILE A 47 -3.30 -10.94 2.21
CA ILE A 47 -4.23 -9.85 2.45
C ILE A 47 -4.45 -8.97 1.21
N ILE A 48 -5.68 -8.53 1.02
CA ILE A 48 -6.06 -7.48 0.08
C ILE A 48 -6.72 -6.37 0.89
N ILE A 49 -6.25 -5.13 0.76
CA ILE A 49 -6.89 -3.96 1.35
C ILE A 49 -7.39 -3.06 0.22
N VAL A 50 -8.63 -2.61 0.27
CA VAL A 50 -9.23 -1.66 -0.69
C VAL A 50 -9.96 -0.53 0.02
N SER A 51 -10.23 0.57 -0.68
CA SER A 51 -10.84 1.77 -0.11
C SER A 51 -12.34 1.66 0.12
N SER A 52 -13.07 0.77 -0.57
CA SER A 52 -14.53 0.66 -0.43
C SER A 52 -15.00 -0.75 -0.08
N ALA A 53 -16.11 -0.82 0.67
CA ALA A 53 -16.75 -2.08 1.05
C ALA A 53 -17.25 -2.84 -0.19
N GLU A 54 -17.85 -2.15 -1.16
CA GLU A 54 -18.38 -2.76 -2.38
C GLU A 54 -17.25 -3.42 -3.17
N ARG A 55 -16.08 -2.77 -3.26
CA ARG A 55 -14.94 -3.35 -3.96
C ARG A 55 -14.42 -4.59 -3.23
N ALA A 56 -14.36 -4.54 -1.89
CA ALA A 56 -13.95 -5.68 -1.10
C ALA A 56 -14.92 -6.85 -1.28
N GLU A 57 -16.24 -6.60 -1.31
CA GLU A 57 -17.25 -7.64 -1.54
C GLU A 57 -17.07 -8.29 -2.92
N GLN A 58 -16.88 -7.49 -3.97
CA GLN A 58 -16.63 -8.00 -5.33
C GLN A 58 -15.39 -8.90 -5.39
N LEU A 59 -14.29 -8.48 -4.78
CA LEU A 59 -13.05 -9.26 -4.73
C LEU A 59 -13.20 -10.52 -3.86
N ALA A 60 -13.98 -10.47 -2.79
CA ALA A 60 -14.28 -11.63 -1.96
C ALA A 60 -15.04 -12.70 -2.74
N VAL A 61 -16.03 -12.29 -3.55
CA VAL A 61 -16.79 -13.20 -4.42
C VAL A 61 -15.85 -13.88 -5.43
N ARG A 62 -15.01 -13.10 -6.11
CA ARG A 62 -14.03 -13.61 -7.09
C ARG A 62 -13.04 -14.59 -6.46
N GLY A 63 -12.47 -14.25 -5.31
CA GLY A 63 -11.55 -15.13 -4.58
C GLY A 63 -12.21 -16.43 -4.13
N ARG A 64 -13.47 -16.38 -3.65
CA ARG A 64 -14.24 -17.60 -3.29
C ARG A 64 -14.63 -18.46 -4.50
N GLN A 65 -14.74 -17.86 -5.68
CA GLN A 65 -14.97 -18.58 -6.94
C GLN A 65 -13.70 -19.24 -7.51
N GLY A 66 -12.55 -19.09 -6.83
CA GLY A 66 -11.30 -19.75 -7.19
C GLY A 66 -10.35 -18.91 -8.06
N GLU A 67 -10.62 -17.61 -8.24
CA GLU A 67 -9.64 -16.72 -8.84
C GLU A 67 -8.40 -16.59 -7.93
N ASP A 68 -7.20 -16.55 -8.53
CA ASP A 68 -5.94 -16.51 -7.78
C ASP A 68 -5.84 -15.24 -6.93
N PHE A 69 -5.86 -15.43 -5.60
CA PHE A 69 -5.82 -14.34 -4.63
C PHE A 69 -4.53 -13.51 -4.73
N ALA A 70 -3.40 -14.13 -5.10
CA ALA A 70 -2.14 -13.41 -5.27
C ALA A 70 -2.20 -12.43 -6.45
N THR A 71 -2.84 -12.84 -7.55
CA THR A 71 -3.09 -12.01 -8.73
C THR A 71 -4.04 -10.86 -8.38
N LEU A 72 -5.15 -11.15 -7.68
CA LEU A 72 -6.07 -10.11 -7.20
C LEU A 72 -5.35 -9.10 -6.30
N ALA A 73 -4.51 -9.57 -5.39
CA ALA A 73 -3.75 -8.69 -4.49
C ALA A 73 -2.77 -7.79 -5.22
N ARG A 74 -2.02 -8.33 -6.20
CA ARG A 74 -1.10 -7.53 -7.03
C ARG A 74 -1.84 -6.46 -7.85
N ALA A 75 -3.05 -6.76 -8.28
CA ALA A 75 -3.82 -5.89 -9.17
C ALA A 75 -4.58 -4.79 -8.43
N GLU A 76 -5.06 -5.07 -7.21
CA GLU A 76 -6.11 -4.28 -6.56
C GLU A 76 -5.79 -3.83 -5.13
N SER A 77 -4.83 -4.48 -4.45
CA SER A 77 -4.57 -4.17 -3.03
C SER A 77 -3.80 -2.86 -2.87
N LEU A 78 -4.24 -2.05 -1.91
CA LEU A 78 -3.57 -0.84 -1.42
C LEU A 78 -2.54 -1.14 -0.31
N ASP A 79 -2.46 -2.39 0.17
CA ASP A 79 -1.46 -2.78 1.18
C ASP A 79 -0.07 -2.90 0.54
N PRO A 80 1.03 -2.51 1.23
CA PRO A 80 2.38 -2.62 0.64
C PRO A 80 2.79 -4.06 0.29
N SER A 81 2.14 -5.08 0.87
CA SER A 81 2.33 -6.48 0.46
C SER A 81 1.75 -6.83 -0.91
N ALA A 82 1.00 -5.93 -1.57
CA ALA A 82 0.42 -6.12 -2.90
C ALA A 82 1.46 -6.60 -3.92
N ALA A 83 2.65 -6.00 -3.93
CA ALA A 83 3.76 -6.37 -4.81
C ALA A 83 4.26 -7.83 -4.61
N ARG A 84 3.92 -8.45 -3.48
CA ARG A 84 4.20 -9.86 -3.14
C ARG A 84 2.95 -10.74 -3.17
N GLY A 85 1.88 -10.27 -3.81
CA GLY A 85 0.60 -10.99 -3.86
C GLY A 85 -0.11 -11.04 -2.51
N GLY A 86 0.09 -10.01 -1.68
CA GLY A 86 -0.54 -9.89 -0.38
C GLY A 86 0.10 -10.73 0.72
N LEU A 87 1.22 -11.42 0.46
CA LEU A 87 1.76 -12.45 1.35
C LEU A 87 2.35 -11.87 2.65
N ILE A 88 1.85 -12.37 3.78
CA ILE A 88 2.23 -12.00 5.15
C ILE A 88 2.55 -13.26 5.95
N GLY A 89 3.50 -13.12 6.87
CA GLY A 89 3.91 -14.16 7.82
C GLY A 89 5.13 -14.96 7.36
N PRO A 90 5.53 -16.00 8.12
CA PRO A 90 4.90 -16.46 9.36
C PRO A 90 4.90 -15.40 10.47
N ILE A 91 3.77 -15.25 11.16
CA ILE A 91 3.54 -14.29 12.26
C ILE A 91 2.63 -14.90 13.32
N ALA A 92 2.84 -14.60 14.61
CA ALA A 92 1.94 -15.07 15.66
C ALA A 92 0.57 -14.36 15.57
N LEU A 93 -0.52 -15.09 15.83
CA LEU A 93 -1.86 -14.51 15.88
C LEU A 93 -1.98 -13.36 16.91
N SER A 94 -1.25 -13.45 18.03
CA SER A 94 -1.16 -12.40 19.07
C SER A 94 -0.58 -11.07 18.56
N GLU A 95 0.29 -11.12 17.55
CA GLU A 95 0.93 -9.93 16.96
C GLU A 95 0.02 -9.20 15.96
N LEU A 96 -1.09 -9.83 15.55
CA LEU A 96 -2.07 -9.22 14.67
C LEU A 96 -3.11 -8.43 15.45
N ARG A 97 -3.64 -7.39 14.82
CA ARG A 97 -4.84 -6.70 15.29
C ARG A 97 -6.06 -7.61 15.36
N ALA A 98 -6.97 -7.31 16.28
CA ALA A 98 -8.04 -8.22 16.71
C ALA A 98 -8.90 -8.72 15.54
N GLU A 99 -9.27 -7.83 14.63
CA GLU A 99 -10.13 -8.12 13.48
C GLU A 99 -9.50 -9.14 12.53
N LEU A 100 -8.18 -9.08 12.34
CA LEU A 100 -7.42 -10.04 11.53
C LEU A 100 -7.18 -11.34 12.30
N ARG A 101 -6.84 -11.23 13.58
CA ARG A 101 -6.65 -12.38 14.47
C ARG A 101 -7.88 -13.27 14.50
N ASP A 102 -9.04 -12.67 14.73
CA ASP A 102 -10.32 -13.38 14.83
C ASP A 102 -10.73 -13.99 13.49
N ALA A 103 -10.47 -13.27 12.38
CA ALA A 103 -10.72 -13.76 11.03
C ALA A 103 -9.86 -14.98 10.66
N LEU A 104 -8.61 -15.02 11.11
CA LEU A 104 -7.64 -16.07 10.77
C LEU A 104 -7.69 -17.29 11.69
N ARG A 105 -8.11 -17.11 12.96
CA ARG A 105 -8.09 -18.15 14.00
C ARG A 105 -8.71 -19.48 13.58
N ASN A 106 -9.82 -19.41 12.86
CA ASN A 106 -10.60 -20.57 12.42
C ASN A 106 -10.69 -20.68 10.89
N LEU A 107 -9.79 -20.01 10.16
CA LEU A 107 -9.78 -20.06 8.70
C LEU A 107 -8.96 -21.27 8.23
N PRO A 108 -9.53 -22.18 7.43
CA PRO A 108 -8.76 -23.25 6.79
C PRO A 108 -7.80 -22.70 5.72
N PRO A 109 -6.66 -23.36 5.46
CA PRO A 109 -5.79 -23.01 4.33
C PRO A 109 -6.55 -23.01 3.00
N GLY A 110 -6.31 -22.01 2.17
CA GLY A 110 -6.99 -21.80 0.88
C GLY A 110 -8.31 -21.02 0.97
N GLU A 111 -8.94 -20.93 2.14
CA GLU A 111 -10.21 -20.21 2.29
C GLU A 111 -10.02 -18.69 2.41
N VAL A 112 -11.00 -17.96 1.87
CA VAL A 112 -11.05 -16.50 1.85
C VAL A 112 -12.07 -15.98 2.87
N ARG A 113 -11.61 -15.15 3.80
CA ARG A 113 -12.42 -14.44 4.81
C ARG A 113 -12.47 -12.94 4.50
N GLY A 114 -13.61 -12.33 4.76
CA GLY A 114 -13.89 -10.92 4.52
C GLY A 114 -15.38 -10.69 4.25
N VAL A 115 -15.86 -9.44 4.21
CA VAL A 115 -15.11 -8.18 4.31
C VAL A 115 -14.85 -7.79 5.76
N LEU A 116 -13.60 -7.40 6.09
CA LEU A 116 -13.19 -6.94 7.43
C LEU A 116 -12.92 -5.43 7.39
N THR A 117 -13.44 -4.67 8.35
CA THR A 117 -13.07 -3.26 8.49
C THR A 117 -11.73 -3.14 9.22
N VAL A 118 -10.79 -2.40 8.63
CA VAL A 118 -9.48 -2.08 9.21
C VAL A 118 -9.22 -0.58 9.10
N PRO A 119 -8.32 0.02 9.90
CA PRO A 119 -8.08 1.47 9.89
C PRO A 119 -7.72 2.05 8.52
N THR A 120 -7.12 1.23 7.66
CA THR A 120 -6.67 1.62 6.31
C THR A 120 -7.69 1.32 5.21
N GLY A 121 -8.88 0.78 5.54
CA GLY A 121 -9.94 0.48 4.58
C GLY A 121 -10.67 -0.85 4.87
N PHE A 122 -10.85 -1.66 3.83
CA PHE A 122 -11.57 -2.93 3.88
C PHE A 122 -10.66 -4.07 3.46
N ALA A 123 -10.51 -5.06 4.33
CA ALA A 123 -9.59 -6.17 4.16
C ALA A 123 -10.29 -7.49 3.80
N LEU A 124 -9.63 -8.26 2.93
CA LEU A 124 -9.87 -9.68 2.69
C LEU A 124 -8.61 -10.43 3.06
N VAL A 125 -8.75 -11.60 3.68
CA VAL A 125 -7.62 -12.47 4.00
C VAL A 125 -7.83 -13.87 3.44
N GLN A 126 -6.75 -14.51 2.98
CA GLN A 126 -6.73 -15.91 2.60
C GLN A 126 -5.63 -16.62 3.39
N ARG A 127 -5.97 -17.64 4.18
CA ARG A 127 -4.93 -18.43 4.86
C ARG A 127 -4.18 -19.26 3.83
N VAL A 128 -2.86 -19.35 3.97
CA VAL A 128 -2.05 -20.22 3.13
C VAL A 128 -1.33 -21.24 3.99
N GLU A 129 -0.88 -22.32 3.36
CA GLU A 129 -0.02 -23.28 4.05
C GLU A 129 1.28 -22.59 4.50
N ALA A 130 1.86 -23.11 5.58
CA ALA A 130 3.06 -22.52 6.17
C ALA A 130 4.19 -22.50 5.15
N ASP A 131 4.58 -21.29 4.73
CA ASP A 131 5.72 -21.06 3.87
C ASP A 131 6.86 -20.47 4.73
N PRO A 132 7.91 -21.25 5.04
CA PRO A 132 9.02 -20.79 5.88
C PRO A 132 9.89 -19.71 5.21
N VAL A 133 9.68 -19.41 3.92
CA VAL A 133 10.41 -18.40 3.15
C VAL A 133 9.65 -17.06 3.12
N ALA A 134 8.38 -17.05 3.49
CA ALA A 134 7.63 -15.80 3.65
C ALA A 134 8.24 -15.01 4.83
N SER A 135 8.59 -13.75 4.60
CA SER A 135 8.99 -12.82 5.65
C SER A 135 8.33 -11.50 5.37
N ALA A 136 7.38 -11.11 6.21
CA ALA A 136 6.82 -9.77 6.25
C ALA A 136 7.19 -9.16 7.60
N ARG A 137 8.44 -8.68 7.72
CA ARG A 137 8.94 -7.94 8.90
C ARG A 137 9.19 -6.45 8.60
N GLY A 138 8.62 -5.94 7.50
CA GLY A 138 8.77 -4.57 7.02
C GLY A 138 7.54 -3.69 7.29
N ALA A 139 7.32 -2.70 6.43
CA ALA A 139 6.17 -1.79 6.52
C ALA A 139 4.81 -2.52 6.48
N GLU A 140 4.75 -3.69 5.82
CA GLU A 140 3.56 -4.54 5.76
C GLU A 140 3.15 -5.09 7.14
N PHE A 141 4.12 -5.29 8.04
CA PHE A 141 3.82 -5.77 9.39
C PHE A 141 3.23 -4.65 10.25
N LEU A 142 3.78 -3.44 10.12
CA LEU A 142 3.38 -2.30 10.95
C LEU A 142 1.90 -1.95 10.76
N THR A 143 1.35 -2.07 9.54
CA THR A 143 -0.08 -1.82 9.27
C THR A 143 -1.00 -2.86 9.93
N LEU A 144 -0.53 -4.08 10.12
CA LEU A 144 -1.33 -5.22 10.59
C LEU A 144 -1.24 -5.44 12.10
N SER A 145 -0.16 -4.99 12.73
CA SER A 145 0.06 -5.08 14.18
C SER A 145 -0.36 -3.83 14.94
N ALA A 146 -0.50 -2.68 14.27
CA ALA A 146 -0.83 -1.43 14.94
C ALA A 146 -2.30 -1.39 15.42
N VAL A 147 -2.47 -0.93 16.67
CA VAL A 147 -3.78 -0.69 17.30
C VAL A 147 -4.55 0.41 16.56
N ALA A 148 -3.83 1.42 16.06
CA ALA A 148 -4.33 2.46 15.18
C ALA A 148 -3.46 2.52 13.92
N GLY A 149 -4.07 2.64 12.76
CA GLY A 149 -3.38 2.82 11.49
C GLY A 149 -3.70 4.20 10.93
N VAL A 150 -2.67 4.96 10.58
CA VAL A 150 -2.83 6.15 9.76
C VAL A 150 -2.63 5.70 8.31
N LYS A 151 -3.62 5.94 7.45
CA LYS A 151 -3.44 5.76 6.01
C LYS A 151 -2.33 6.73 5.59
N ALA A 152 -1.22 6.21 5.07
CA ALA A 152 -0.19 7.04 4.47
C ALA A 152 -0.85 7.89 3.39
N THR A 153 -0.78 9.21 3.53
CA THR A 153 -1.30 10.12 2.52
C THR A 153 -0.21 10.36 1.49
N ILE A 154 -0.62 10.76 0.30
CA ILE A 154 0.31 11.33 -0.67
C ILE A 154 0.96 12.60 -0.10
N SER A 155 2.22 12.84 -0.48
CA SER A 155 2.94 14.06 -0.16
C SER A 155 2.69 15.08 -1.27
N VAL A 156 2.19 16.26 -0.90
CA VAL A 156 1.94 17.40 -1.79
C VAL A 156 2.76 18.63 -1.39
N ASP A 157 3.64 18.49 -0.42
CA ASP A 157 4.50 19.57 0.09
C ASP A 157 5.67 19.88 -0.85
N GLY A 158 6.02 18.96 -1.76
CA GLY A 158 7.06 19.11 -2.77
C GLY A 158 8.50 18.99 -2.28
N LEU A 159 8.74 18.57 -1.04
CA LEU A 159 10.10 18.37 -0.52
C LEU A 159 10.90 17.36 -1.36
N THR A 160 10.26 16.28 -1.80
CA THR A 160 10.90 15.24 -2.62
C THR A 160 11.35 15.81 -3.98
N ASP A 161 10.50 16.59 -4.64
CA ASP A 161 10.80 17.23 -5.93
C ASP A 161 11.92 18.27 -5.79
N VAL A 162 11.88 19.07 -4.71
CA VAL A 162 12.94 20.04 -4.41
C VAL A 162 14.27 19.35 -4.12
N GLN A 163 14.26 18.27 -3.34
CA GLN A 163 15.48 17.52 -3.08
C GLN A 163 16.05 16.95 -4.37
N THR A 164 15.19 16.44 -5.26
CA THR A 164 15.57 15.96 -6.60
C THR A 164 16.19 17.08 -7.44
N ALA A 165 15.56 18.25 -7.45
CA ALA A 165 16.09 19.43 -8.15
C ALA A 165 17.47 19.83 -7.63
N VAL A 166 17.64 19.88 -6.30
CA VAL A 166 18.91 20.26 -5.65
C VAL A 166 20.00 19.25 -5.94
N VAL A 167 19.72 17.95 -5.85
CA VAL A 167 20.70 16.89 -6.12
C VAL A 167 21.14 16.91 -7.59
N SER A 168 20.20 17.14 -8.52
CA SER A 168 20.45 17.13 -9.96
C SER A 168 21.21 18.35 -10.48
N LEU A 169 21.25 19.44 -9.71
CA LEU A 169 21.99 20.64 -10.09
C LEU A 169 23.51 20.41 -9.98
N GLU A 170 24.28 20.81 -10.97
CA GLU A 170 25.74 20.87 -10.84
C GLU A 170 26.13 21.91 -9.78
N LYS A 171 27.00 21.52 -8.84
CA LYS A 171 27.39 22.32 -7.67
C LYS A 171 28.92 22.35 -7.54
N PRO A 172 29.52 23.48 -7.12
CA PRO A 172 30.94 23.54 -6.80
C PRO A 172 31.27 22.66 -5.58
N ALA A 173 32.54 22.27 -5.40
CA ALA A 173 32.93 21.31 -4.36
C ALA A 173 32.71 21.81 -2.91
N ASP A 174 32.72 23.14 -2.71
CA ASP A 174 32.60 23.84 -1.44
C ASP A 174 31.23 24.55 -1.27
N TRP A 175 30.23 24.14 -2.06
CA TRP A 175 28.93 24.79 -2.11
C TRP A 175 28.17 24.85 -0.78
N ASP A 176 28.51 23.94 0.14
CA ASP A 176 27.87 23.74 1.44
C ASP A 176 28.55 24.50 2.59
N GLN A 177 29.55 25.33 2.30
CA GLN A 177 30.30 26.08 3.31
C GLN A 177 29.78 27.51 3.54
N ASP A 178 29.07 28.10 2.58
CA ASP A 178 28.48 29.44 2.70
C ASP A 178 26.94 29.37 2.71
N PRO A 179 26.27 29.74 3.82
CA PRO A 179 24.82 29.79 3.91
C PRO A 179 24.12 30.58 2.78
N ARG A 180 24.76 31.64 2.27
CA ARG A 180 24.20 32.43 1.15
C ARG A 180 24.25 31.63 -0.15
N LEU A 181 25.38 30.98 -0.43
CA LEU A 181 25.52 30.10 -1.59
C LEU A 181 24.56 28.91 -1.52
N ILE A 182 24.39 28.29 -0.35
CA ILE A 182 23.40 27.22 -0.13
C ILE A 182 21.99 27.70 -0.49
N CYS A 183 21.60 28.89 -0.02
CA CYS A 183 20.30 29.48 -0.32
C CYS A 183 20.12 29.74 -1.83
N GLN A 184 21.12 30.33 -2.48
CA GLN A 184 21.12 30.59 -3.92
C GLN A 184 21.00 29.31 -4.74
N ILE A 185 21.77 28.28 -4.41
CA ILE A 185 21.74 26.98 -5.10
C ILE A 185 20.37 26.32 -4.97
N ARG A 186 19.76 26.36 -3.77
CA ARG A 186 18.41 25.83 -3.56
C ARG A 186 17.37 26.55 -4.41
N GLN A 187 17.39 27.88 -4.44
CA GLN A 187 16.46 28.67 -5.26
C GLN A 187 16.67 28.38 -6.76
N GLN A 188 17.92 28.43 -7.22
CA GLN A 188 18.26 28.15 -8.62
C GLN A 188 17.88 26.73 -9.06
N ALA A 189 18.04 25.74 -8.18
CA ALA A 189 17.66 24.37 -8.46
C ALA A 189 16.15 24.26 -8.74
N ILE A 190 15.32 24.85 -7.86
CA ILE A 190 13.86 24.85 -8.00
C ILE A 190 13.46 25.55 -9.30
N ASP A 191 13.98 26.73 -9.57
CA ASP A 191 13.63 27.52 -10.77
C ASP A 191 14.01 26.78 -12.05
N LYS A 192 15.23 26.25 -12.12
CA LYS A 192 15.70 25.48 -13.28
C LYS A 192 14.87 24.22 -13.49
N TYR A 193 14.51 23.53 -12.41
CA TYR A 193 13.74 22.30 -12.50
C TYR A 193 12.30 22.56 -12.95
N LYS A 194 11.61 23.57 -12.38
CA LYS A 194 10.31 24.05 -12.87
C LYS A 194 10.37 24.39 -14.36
N MET A 195 11.34 25.21 -14.78
CA MET A 195 11.51 25.57 -16.19
C MET A 195 11.78 24.38 -17.11
N SER A 196 12.52 23.38 -16.65
CA SER A 196 12.78 22.16 -17.42
C SER A 196 11.49 21.36 -17.59
N LEU A 197 10.75 21.18 -16.50
CA LEU A 197 9.51 20.41 -16.47
C LEU A 197 8.41 21.08 -17.29
N SER A 198 8.18 22.38 -17.12
CA SER A 198 7.22 23.14 -17.94
C SER A 198 7.54 23.05 -19.43
N ARG A 199 8.82 23.08 -19.82
CA ARG A 199 9.22 22.90 -21.23
C ARG A 199 8.91 21.49 -21.73
N ALA A 200 9.18 20.45 -20.94
CA ALA A 200 8.89 19.07 -21.32
C ALA A 200 7.37 18.81 -21.45
N LEU A 201 6.57 19.38 -20.55
CA LEU A 201 5.10 19.27 -20.57
C LEU A 201 4.48 20.04 -21.74
N ALA A 202 5.03 21.21 -22.08
CA ALA A 202 4.55 22.03 -23.21
C ALA A 202 4.90 21.46 -24.60
N GLN A 203 5.75 20.42 -24.69
CA GLN A 203 6.08 19.82 -25.98
C GLN A 203 4.85 19.15 -26.61
N GLU A 204 4.64 19.42 -27.90
CA GLU A 204 3.67 18.69 -28.72
C GLU A 204 4.03 17.20 -28.76
N SER A 205 3.01 16.34 -28.86
CA SER A 205 3.20 14.88 -28.88
C SER A 205 4.18 14.40 -29.95
N GLU A 206 4.26 15.08 -31.08
CA GLU A 206 5.16 14.74 -32.20
C GLU A 206 6.63 15.07 -31.94
N LYS A 207 6.91 16.04 -31.06
CA LYS A 207 8.27 16.48 -30.69
C LYS A 207 8.77 15.79 -29.42
N ARG A 208 7.89 15.06 -28.74
CA ARG A 208 8.20 14.35 -27.51
C ARG A 208 8.99 13.08 -27.85
N SER A 209 10.04 12.82 -27.07
CA SER A 209 10.86 11.63 -27.25
C SER A 209 10.01 10.36 -27.06
N ALA A 210 10.29 9.32 -27.84
CA ALA A 210 9.48 8.10 -27.91
C ALA A 210 9.48 7.26 -26.61
N ASP A 211 10.41 7.54 -25.69
CA ASP A 211 10.52 6.94 -24.37
C ASP A 211 9.62 7.60 -23.32
N VAL A 212 9.09 8.80 -23.58
CA VAL A 212 8.21 9.50 -22.63
C VAL A 212 6.78 9.00 -22.77
N THR A 213 6.27 8.40 -21.71
CA THR A 213 4.92 7.84 -21.63
C THR A 213 3.89 8.88 -21.19
N LEU A 214 2.60 8.57 -21.36
CA LEU A 214 1.52 9.40 -20.78
C LEU A 214 1.58 9.45 -19.26
N PHE A 215 2.04 8.38 -18.63
CA PHE A 215 2.27 8.33 -17.19
C PHE A 215 3.32 9.37 -16.78
N ASP A 216 4.43 9.48 -17.51
CA ASP A 216 5.48 10.48 -17.24
C ASP A 216 4.96 11.92 -17.38
N ILE A 217 3.99 12.17 -18.26
CA ILE A 217 3.36 13.49 -18.42
C ILE A 217 2.47 13.79 -17.21
N ILE A 218 1.67 12.83 -16.76
CA ILE A 218 0.82 12.95 -15.58
C ILE A 218 1.68 13.24 -14.34
N ASP A 219 2.70 12.42 -14.11
CA ASP A 219 3.65 12.58 -13.01
C ASP A 219 4.41 13.90 -13.12
N GLY A 220 4.71 14.34 -14.35
CA GLY A 220 5.33 15.63 -14.59
C GLY A 220 4.44 16.81 -14.17
N HIS A 221 3.14 16.78 -14.48
CA HIS A 221 2.21 17.81 -13.97
C HIS A 221 2.10 17.77 -12.45
N ALA A 222 2.01 16.57 -11.84
CA ALA A 222 1.99 16.43 -10.38
C ALA A 222 3.27 16.95 -9.71
N SER A 223 4.44 16.68 -10.31
CA SER A 223 5.74 17.17 -9.84
C SER A 223 5.86 18.70 -9.98
N LEU A 224 5.34 19.27 -11.08
CA LEU A 224 5.30 20.72 -11.25
C LEU A 224 4.38 21.38 -10.22
N ALA A 225 3.23 20.75 -9.94
CA ALA A 225 2.31 21.17 -8.90
C ALA A 225 2.97 21.18 -7.52
N ASN A 226 3.66 20.09 -7.14
CA ASN A 226 4.43 19.97 -5.91
C ASN A 226 5.46 21.09 -5.76
N LEU A 227 6.20 21.41 -6.83
CA LEU A 227 7.19 22.50 -6.81
C LEU A 227 6.55 23.88 -6.63
N HIS A 228 5.36 24.10 -7.20
CA HIS A 228 4.57 25.31 -6.95
C HIS A 228 4.04 25.35 -5.52
N ALA A 229 3.60 24.21 -4.99
CA ALA A 229 3.15 24.09 -3.61
C ALA A 229 4.27 24.43 -2.61
N TYR A 230 5.47 23.90 -2.85
CA TYR A 230 6.64 24.17 -2.02
C TYR A 230 7.01 25.66 -1.95
N THR A 231 6.87 26.40 -3.05
CA THR A 231 7.15 27.85 -3.08
C THR A 231 5.98 28.71 -2.63
N GLY A 232 4.85 28.11 -2.26
CA GLY A 232 3.64 28.81 -1.81
C GLY A 232 2.71 29.30 -2.93
N ASP A 233 2.96 28.91 -4.19
CA ASP A 233 2.16 29.30 -5.35
C ASP A 233 0.95 28.36 -5.56
N LEU A 234 0.06 28.25 -4.57
CA LEU A 234 -0.99 27.23 -4.59
C LEU A 234 -2.00 27.40 -5.73
N GLY A 235 -2.18 28.61 -6.24
CA GLY A 235 -2.99 28.84 -7.44
C GLY A 235 -2.42 28.21 -8.71
N LEU A 236 -1.09 28.12 -8.83
CA LEU A 236 -0.44 27.38 -9.91
C LEU A 236 -0.41 25.88 -9.61
N ALA A 237 -0.15 25.50 -8.36
CA ALA A 237 -0.15 24.11 -7.95
C ALA A 237 -1.50 23.42 -8.25
N VAL A 238 -2.62 24.05 -7.90
CA VAL A 238 -3.96 23.51 -8.18
C VAL A 238 -4.19 23.31 -9.67
N LYS A 239 -3.77 24.26 -10.53
CA LYS A 239 -3.93 24.12 -12.00
C LYS A 239 -3.17 22.91 -12.55
N GLU A 240 -1.96 22.70 -12.07
CA GLU A 240 -1.13 21.57 -12.51
C GLU A 240 -1.68 20.23 -11.98
N TYR A 241 -2.17 20.17 -10.74
CA TYR A 241 -2.87 18.98 -10.24
C TYR A 241 -4.18 18.72 -10.99
N GLU A 242 -4.91 19.76 -11.40
CA GLU A 242 -6.15 19.62 -12.18
C GLU A 242 -5.86 18.96 -13.52
N GLU A 243 -4.78 19.38 -14.18
CA GLU A 243 -4.35 18.81 -15.45
C GLU A 243 -3.85 17.37 -15.28
N ALA A 244 -3.05 17.09 -14.25
CA ALA A 244 -2.62 15.73 -13.90
C ALA A 244 -3.83 14.81 -13.68
N HIS A 245 -4.81 15.26 -12.89
CA HIS A 245 -6.04 14.52 -12.61
C HIS A 245 -6.87 14.29 -13.88
N ARG A 246 -7.04 15.33 -14.71
CA ARG A 246 -7.77 15.24 -15.99
C ARG A 246 -7.17 14.18 -16.91
N LEU A 247 -5.85 14.13 -17.00
CA LEU A 247 -5.13 13.12 -17.79
C LEU A 247 -5.25 11.73 -17.16
N ALA A 248 -5.14 11.62 -15.83
CA ALA A 248 -5.28 10.37 -15.09
C ALA A 248 -6.66 9.72 -15.27
N LEU A 249 -7.74 10.52 -15.27
CA LEU A 249 -9.10 10.03 -15.50
C LEU A 249 -9.26 9.22 -16.79
N VAL A 250 -8.55 9.61 -17.84
CA VAL A 250 -8.67 8.99 -19.18
C VAL A 250 -7.71 7.81 -19.33
N HIS A 251 -6.49 7.94 -18.83
CA HIS A 251 -5.39 7.04 -19.19
C HIS A 251 -4.94 6.12 -18.04
N HIS A 252 -5.15 6.54 -16.79
CA HIS A 252 -4.67 5.83 -15.60
C HIS A 252 -5.73 5.84 -14.48
N PRO A 253 -6.92 5.25 -14.69
CA PRO A 253 -8.04 5.34 -13.75
C PRO A 253 -7.72 4.80 -12.34
N ARG A 254 -6.73 3.92 -12.21
CA ARG A 254 -6.28 3.38 -10.92
C ARG A 254 -5.58 4.41 -10.03
N THR A 255 -4.96 5.44 -10.60
CA THR A 255 -4.25 6.49 -9.83
C THR A 255 -5.14 7.71 -9.58
N VAL A 256 -6.36 7.74 -10.12
CA VAL A 256 -7.32 8.83 -9.93
C VAL A 256 -7.58 9.14 -8.46
N PRO A 257 -7.76 8.16 -7.54
CA PRO A 257 -7.95 8.45 -6.12
C PRO A 257 -6.79 9.25 -5.51
N ASP A 258 -5.55 8.97 -5.91
CA ASP A 258 -4.37 9.69 -5.42
C ASP A 258 -4.38 11.14 -5.94
N HIS A 259 -4.72 11.34 -7.21
CA HIS A 259 -4.79 12.67 -7.81
C HIS A 259 -5.94 13.51 -7.23
N GLU A 260 -7.06 12.85 -6.93
CA GLU A 260 -8.21 13.46 -6.25
C GLU A 260 -7.84 13.88 -4.82
N GLN A 261 -7.09 13.03 -4.12
CA GLN A 261 -6.53 13.38 -2.81
C GLN A 261 -5.58 14.58 -2.91
N ALA A 262 -4.76 14.65 -3.97
CA ALA A 262 -3.75 15.70 -4.15
C ALA A 262 -4.43 17.05 -4.33
N LEU A 263 -5.41 17.08 -5.22
CA LEU A 263 -6.28 18.22 -5.45
C LEU A 263 -7.00 18.64 -4.17
N GLY A 264 -7.60 17.68 -3.46
CA GLY A 264 -8.29 17.93 -2.21
C GLY A 264 -7.42 18.66 -1.19
N ILE A 265 -6.20 18.15 -0.96
CA ILE A 265 -5.24 18.78 -0.04
C ILE A 265 -4.79 20.14 -0.56
N ALA A 266 -4.50 20.27 -1.86
CA ALA A 266 -4.05 21.53 -2.45
C ALA A 266 -5.12 22.64 -2.35
N TYR A 267 -6.39 22.32 -2.57
CA TYR A 267 -7.50 23.26 -2.40
C TYR A 267 -7.69 23.69 -0.95
N VAL A 268 -7.63 22.76 0.01
CA VAL A 268 -7.72 23.09 1.44
C VAL A 268 -6.54 23.96 1.86
N HIS A 269 -5.33 23.67 1.38
CA HIS A 269 -4.15 24.47 1.67
C HIS A 269 -4.24 25.86 1.02
N LYS A 270 -4.73 25.96 -0.22
CA LYS A 270 -4.99 27.24 -0.91
C LYS A 270 -5.99 28.08 -0.12
N ALA A 271 -7.10 27.48 0.28
CA ALA A 271 -8.08 28.15 1.13
C ALA A 271 -7.46 28.64 2.43
N ALA A 272 -6.64 27.81 3.09
CA ALA A 272 -5.98 28.21 4.33
C ALA A 272 -5.09 29.46 4.15
N MET A 273 -4.22 29.44 3.13
CA MET A 273 -3.35 30.58 2.82
C MET A 273 -4.14 31.84 2.43
N GLU A 274 -5.20 31.71 1.64
CA GLU A 274 -6.04 32.84 1.23
C GLU A 274 -6.87 33.45 2.37
N ASN A 275 -7.08 32.68 3.44
CA ASN A 275 -7.68 33.13 4.70
C ASN A 275 -6.64 33.63 5.70
N GLY A 276 -5.37 33.74 5.30
CA GLY A 276 -4.30 34.26 6.16
C GLY A 276 -3.87 33.30 7.27
N LEU A 277 -4.17 32.00 7.15
CA LEU A 277 -3.58 31.01 8.04
C LEU A 277 -2.08 30.89 7.72
N TYR A 278 -1.25 30.75 8.76
CA TYR A 278 0.21 30.58 8.71
C TYR A 278 1.02 31.85 8.39
N THR A 279 0.38 33.01 8.25
CA THR A 279 1.10 34.27 7.94
C THR A 279 1.58 34.97 9.21
N GLU A 280 0.84 34.87 10.33
CA GLU A 280 1.20 35.51 11.58
C GLU A 280 2.18 34.66 12.42
N PRO A 281 3.10 35.27 13.18
CA PRO A 281 4.05 34.53 14.03
C PRO A 281 3.40 33.54 15.01
N GLY A 282 2.16 33.81 15.45
CA GLY A 282 1.39 32.92 16.33
C GLY A 282 0.77 31.70 15.65
N ASP A 283 0.63 31.72 14.32
CA ASP A 283 0.00 30.65 13.54
C ASP A 283 0.96 29.53 13.17
N ARG A 284 2.27 29.74 13.39
CA ARG A 284 3.34 28.80 13.05
C ARG A 284 3.59 27.73 14.10
N CYS A 285 2.74 27.67 15.13
CA CYS A 285 2.78 26.57 16.08
C CYS A 285 2.38 25.26 15.37
N LEU A 286 3.29 24.28 15.39
CA LEU A 286 3.11 22.92 14.84
C LEU A 286 1.84 22.21 15.35
N LEU A 287 1.26 22.71 16.45
CA LEU A 287 0.01 22.26 17.06
C LEU A 287 -0.83 23.52 17.35
N SER A 288 -1.42 24.15 16.33
CA SER A 288 -2.37 25.23 16.59
C SER A 288 -3.65 24.64 17.20
N LEU A 289 -3.77 24.76 18.52
CA LEU A 289 -4.95 24.32 19.31
C LEU A 289 -6.00 25.42 19.47
N GLN A 290 -5.84 26.55 18.79
CA GLN A 290 -6.83 27.62 18.85
C GLN A 290 -8.00 27.31 17.92
N SER A 291 -9.23 27.54 18.39
CA SER A 291 -10.40 27.55 17.52
C SER A 291 -10.16 28.60 16.45
N ALA A 292 -9.78 28.17 15.25
CA ALA A 292 -9.63 29.06 14.12
C ALA A 292 -10.94 29.84 13.96
N ALA A 293 -10.85 31.15 13.75
CA ALA A 293 -11.99 31.91 13.28
C ALA A 293 -12.54 31.21 12.03
N PRO A 294 -13.87 31.20 11.81
CA PRO A 294 -14.44 30.61 10.61
C PRO A 294 -13.74 31.15 9.36
N LEU A 295 -13.44 30.27 8.39
CA LEU A 295 -12.86 30.69 7.12
C LEU A 295 -13.79 31.71 6.45
N ALA A 296 -13.25 32.87 6.08
CA ALA A 296 -13.99 33.92 5.39
C ALA A 296 -14.22 33.58 3.91
N LYS A 297 -13.24 32.95 3.26
CA LYS A 297 -13.34 32.40 1.90
C LYS A 297 -13.43 30.89 1.98
N THR A 298 -14.55 30.32 1.55
CA THR A 298 -14.85 28.90 1.73
C THR A 298 -14.92 28.10 0.45
N ASP A 299 -14.99 28.74 -0.73
CA ASP A 299 -15.21 28.02 -2.00
C ASP A 299 -14.15 26.95 -2.28
N ASP A 300 -12.87 27.30 -2.17
CA ASP A 300 -11.77 26.34 -2.33
C ASP A 300 -11.77 25.29 -1.20
N PHE A 301 -12.07 25.69 0.04
CA PHE A 301 -12.15 24.74 1.16
C PHE A 301 -13.22 23.68 0.92
N LEU A 302 -14.43 24.11 0.54
CA LEU A 302 -15.55 23.22 0.24
C LEU A 302 -15.29 22.39 -1.02
N ALA A 303 -14.57 22.94 -2.00
CA ALA A 303 -14.10 22.15 -3.15
C ALA A 303 -13.16 21.03 -2.68
N GLY A 304 -12.14 21.37 -1.89
CA GLY A 304 -11.21 20.38 -1.34
C GLY A 304 -11.88 19.34 -0.45
N GLU A 305 -12.78 19.76 0.43
CA GLU A 305 -13.56 18.88 1.31
C GLU A 305 -14.38 17.88 0.52
N ARG A 306 -15.15 18.31 -0.50
CA ARG A 306 -15.93 17.40 -1.34
C ARG A 306 -15.07 16.33 -2.02
N ARG A 307 -13.89 16.72 -2.52
CA ARG A 307 -12.95 15.80 -3.16
C ARG A 307 -12.42 14.78 -2.16
N LEU A 308 -11.98 15.22 -0.97
CA LEU A 308 -11.46 14.34 0.07
C LEU A 308 -12.53 13.39 0.62
N LEU A 309 -13.75 13.87 0.82
CA LEU A 309 -14.87 13.04 1.27
C LEU A 309 -15.30 12.02 0.23
N SER A 310 -15.05 12.25 -1.07
CA SER A 310 -15.34 11.26 -2.12
C SER A 310 -14.44 10.02 -2.08
N LEU A 311 -13.38 10.06 -1.26
CA LEU A 311 -12.42 8.96 -1.09
C LEU A 311 -12.73 8.04 0.10
N LEU A 312 -13.78 8.35 0.87
CA LEU A 312 -14.27 7.59 2.01
C LEU A 312 -15.47 6.72 1.62
#